data_AF-A0A2H6FFV5-F1
#
_entry.id   AF-A0A2H6FFV5-F1
#
_cell.length_a   1.000
_cell.length_b   1.000
_cell.length_c   1.000
_cell.angle_alpha   90.00
_cell.angle_beta   90.00
_cell.angle_gamma   90.00
#
_symmetry.space_group_name_H-M   'P 1'
#
loop_
_entity.id
_entity.type
_entity.pdbx_description
1 polymer ?
#
loop_
_entity_poly.entity_id
_entity_poly.type
_entity_poly.pdbx_seq_one_letter_code
_entity_poly.pdbx_strand_id
1 'polypeptide(L)'
;MKKILLIIFVASVIFVVFLPDASVLAMNECRGEMSRRWGMSPYGDYREGAGGRWYGAGRVVRTVEEAKRILDEYYSYKRVIISAVKERQWYFEAEVRDKNNILIDKVIIDKRTGRIRSIY
;
A
#
# COMPACT_ATOMS: atom_id res chain seq x y z
N MET A 1 -46.68 23.86 31.59
CA MET A 1 -45.48 23.38 32.31
C MET A 1 -45.16 21.91 32.01
N LYS A 2 -46.11 20.95 32.15
CA LYS A 2 -45.86 19.51 31.91
C LYS A 2 -45.36 19.15 30.49
N LYS A 3 -45.83 19.86 29.45
CA LYS A 3 -45.42 19.63 28.04
C LYS A 3 -43.96 20.04 27.76
N ILE A 4 -43.48 21.09 28.43
CA ILE A 4 -42.09 21.56 28.28
C ILE A 4 -41.13 20.56 28.93
N LEU A 5 -41.52 20.01 30.09
CA LEU A 5 -40.75 18.97 30.78
C LEU A 5 -40.60 17.70 29.92
N LEU A 6 -41.67 17.31 29.21
CA LEU A 6 -41.65 16.14 28.31
C LEU A 6 -40.70 16.35 27.12
N ILE A 7 -40.67 17.56 26.54
CA ILE A 7 -39.77 17.87 25.41
C ILE A 7 -38.31 17.82 25.84
N ILE A 8 -37.98 18.34 27.03
CA ILE A 8 -36.61 18.28 27.57
C ILE A 8 -36.19 16.83 27.83
N PHE A 9 -37.11 16.00 28.33
CA PHE A 9 -36.84 14.58 28.56
C PHE A 9 -36.64 13.79 27.25
N VAL A 10 -37.43 14.08 26.22
CA VAL A 10 -37.24 13.44 24.89
C VAL A 10 -35.93 13.90 24.24
N ALA A 11 -35.59 15.19 24.35
CA ALA A 11 -34.34 15.72 23.84
C ALA A 11 -33.11 15.11 24.53
N SER A 12 -33.18 14.90 25.86
CA SER A 12 -32.08 14.28 26.60
C SER A 12 -31.87 12.80 26.25
N VAL A 13 -32.95 12.05 26.01
CA VAL A 13 -32.85 10.64 25.57
C VAL A 13 -32.25 10.53 24.17
N ILE A 14 -32.64 11.41 23.24
CA ILE A 14 -32.08 11.44 21.88
C ILE A 14 -30.58 11.78 21.91
N PHE A 15 -30.16 12.68 22.81
CA PHE A 15 -28.76 13.07 22.94
C PHE A 15 -27.87 11.90 23.38
N VAL A 16 -28.35 11.02 24.26
CA VAL A 16 -27.58 9.84 24.71
C VAL A 16 -27.45 8.78 23.61
N VAL A 17 -28.46 8.62 22.75
CA VAL A 17 -28.46 7.62 21.66
C VAL A 17 -27.54 8.02 20.49
N PHE A 18 -27.32 9.33 20.30
CA PHE A 18 -26.48 9.87 19.22
C PHE A 18 -25.08 10.30 19.67
N LEU A 19 -24.64 9.88 20.87
CA LEU A 19 -23.23 10.00 21.21
C LEU A 19 -22.46 9.03 20.30
N PRO A 20 -21.60 9.52 19.39
CA PRO A 20 -20.72 8.63 18.65
C PRO A 20 -19.82 7.94 19.68
N ASP A 21 -19.91 6.62 19.77
CA ASP A 21 -19.02 5.86 20.64
C ASP A 21 -17.57 6.23 20.30
N ALA A 22 -16.82 6.73 21.29
CA ALA A 22 -15.42 7.11 21.12
C ALA A 22 -14.56 5.95 20.58
N SER A 23 -15.03 4.71 20.76
CA SER A 23 -14.46 3.51 20.15
C SER A 23 -14.54 3.50 18.62
N VAL A 24 -15.56 4.07 17.99
CA VAL A 24 -15.68 4.15 16.52
C VAL A 24 -14.67 5.15 15.94
N LEU A 25 -14.43 6.28 16.62
CA LEU A 25 -13.37 7.23 16.23
C LEU A 25 -11.98 6.60 16.42
N ALA A 26 -11.76 5.90 17.54
CA ALA A 26 -10.50 5.21 17.81
C ALA A 26 -10.19 4.11 16.78
N MET A 27 -11.19 3.41 16.24
CA MET A 27 -10.96 2.36 15.22
C MET A 27 -10.47 2.93 13.88
N ASN A 28 -10.88 4.14 13.49
CA ASN A 28 -10.38 4.80 12.28
C ASN A 28 -8.99 5.41 12.47
N GLU A 29 -8.69 5.95 13.66
CA GLU A 29 -7.35 6.45 13.98
C GLU A 29 -6.33 5.31 14.12
N CYS A 30 -6.69 4.17 14.72
CA CYS A 30 -5.83 2.98 14.78
C CYS A 30 -5.46 2.47 13.38
N ARG A 31 -6.39 2.52 12.41
CA ARG A 31 -6.12 2.10 11.03
C ARG A 31 -5.24 3.12 10.29
N GLY A 32 -5.39 4.41 10.58
CA GLY A 32 -4.60 5.51 10.00
C GLY A 32 -3.20 5.65 10.60
N GLU A 33 -3.03 5.39 11.89
CA GLU A 33 -1.73 5.44 12.57
C GLU A 33 -0.91 4.15 12.36
N MET A 34 -1.54 2.98 12.27
CA MET A 34 -0.81 1.74 12.02
C MET A 34 -0.12 1.77 10.64
N SER A 35 -0.71 2.40 9.62
CA SER A 35 -0.06 2.59 8.31
C SER A 35 1.07 3.64 8.32
N ARG A 36 1.07 4.57 9.28
CA ARG A 36 2.13 5.59 9.44
C ARG A 36 3.28 5.10 10.33
N ARG A 37 3.00 4.25 11.31
CA ARG A 37 3.96 3.76 12.33
C ARG A 37 4.64 2.45 11.91
N TRP A 38 3.93 1.57 11.20
CA TRP A 38 4.51 0.44 10.49
C TRP A 38 4.66 0.86 9.04
N GLY A 39 5.79 1.50 8.75
CA GLY A 39 6.10 1.99 7.42
C GLY A 39 5.75 0.95 6.36
N MET A 40 5.03 1.41 5.31
CA MET A 40 4.80 0.75 4.02
C MET A 40 5.43 -0.62 3.97
N SER A 41 4.62 -1.69 4.08
CA SER A 41 5.13 -3.04 3.88
C SER A 41 5.93 -3.01 2.58
N PRO A 42 7.23 -3.34 2.60
CA PRO A 42 8.09 -3.15 1.44
C PRO A 42 7.62 -3.96 0.24
N TYR A 43 6.73 -4.95 0.49
CA TYR A 43 6.08 -5.80 -0.47
C TYR A 43 4.61 -6.03 -0.08
N GLY A 44 3.74 -6.06 -1.09
CA GLY A 44 2.32 -6.39 -0.91
C GLY A 44 1.39 -5.22 -0.63
N ASP A 45 1.90 -4.02 -0.34
CA ASP A 45 1.05 -2.86 -0.14
C ASP A 45 0.57 -2.22 -1.45
N TYR A 46 -0.74 -2.01 -1.49
CA TYR A 46 -1.52 -1.35 -2.53
C TYR A 46 -1.09 0.12 -2.65
N ARG A 47 -0.18 0.43 -3.58
CA ARG A 47 0.09 1.83 -3.97
C ARG A 47 -0.35 2.05 -5.42
N GLU A 48 -0.97 3.20 -5.67
CA GLU A 48 -1.19 3.69 -7.03
C GLU A 48 0.18 3.88 -7.72
N GLY A 49 0.38 3.20 -8.85
CA GLY A 49 1.52 3.44 -9.73
C GLY A 49 1.36 4.78 -10.47
N ALA A 50 2.42 5.26 -11.13
CA ALA A 50 2.34 6.52 -11.85
C ALA A 50 1.28 6.44 -12.96
N GLY A 51 0.44 7.47 -13.06
CA GLY A 51 -0.64 7.56 -14.05
C GLY A 51 -1.97 6.90 -13.65
N GLY A 52 -2.22 6.68 -12.36
CA GLY A 52 -3.50 6.15 -11.86
C GLY A 52 -3.76 4.68 -12.22
N ARG A 53 -2.69 3.94 -12.57
CA ARG A 53 -2.74 2.52 -12.92
C ARG A 53 -2.18 1.70 -11.75
N TRP A 54 -2.97 0.74 -11.28
CA TRP A 54 -2.71 -0.01 -10.06
C TRP A 54 -1.41 -0.85 -10.12
N TYR A 55 -0.85 -1.15 -8.95
CA TYR A 55 0.19 -2.15 -8.76
C TYR A 55 -0.24 -3.52 -9.31
N GLY A 56 0.41 -3.97 -10.39
CA GLY A 56 0.05 -5.23 -11.05
C GLY A 56 -1.32 -5.20 -11.76
N ALA A 57 -1.85 -4.03 -12.13
CA ALA A 57 -3.01 -3.92 -13.01
C ALA A 57 -2.65 -4.33 -14.45
N GLY A 58 -2.49 -5.64 -14.64
CA GLY A 58 -2.76 -6.31 -15.91
C GLY A 58 -1.88 -5.90 -17.09
N ARG A 59 -0.66 -5.42 -16.84
CA ARG A 59 0.28 -5.16 -17.94
C ARG A 59 1.19 -6.36 -18.11
N VAL A 60 1.09 -6.99 -19.28
CA VAL A 60 2.02 -8.04 -19.67
C VAL A 60 3.38 -7.41 -19.86
N VAL A 61 4.37 -7.89 -19.10
CA VAL A 61 5.77 -7.45 -19.22
C VAL A 61 6.46 -8.45 -20.12
N ARG A 62 7.00 -7.96 -21.24
CA ARG A 62 7.54 -8.85 -22.29
C ARG A 62 9.05 -8.83 -22.38
N THR A 63 9.69 -7.76 -21.93
CA THR A 63 11.14 -7.60 -22.08
C THR A 63 11.82 -7.23 -20.77
N VAL A 64 13.12 -7.49 -20.72
CA VAL A 64 13.99 -7.16 -19.58
C VAL A 64 14.05 -5.64 -19.37
N GLU A 65 14.05 -4.85 -20.44
CA GLU A 65 14.09 -3.38 -20.38
C GLU A 65 12.79 -2.83 -19.80
N GLU A 66 11.65 -3.40 -20.20
CA GLU A 66 10.35 -3.02 -19.63
C GLU A 66 10.28 -3.37 -18.15
N ALA A 67 10.72 -4.58 -17.78
CA ALA A 67 10.81 -5.00 -16.39
C ALA A 67 11.71 -4.06 -15.57
N LYS A 68 12.89 -3.70 -16.09
CA LYS A 68 13.80 -2.77 -15.44
C LYS A 68 13.17 -1.39 -15.24
N ARG A 69 12.53 -0.84 -16.28
CA ARG A 69 11.85 0.46 -16.19
C ARG A 69 10.77 0.46 -15.11
N ILE A 70 9.96 -0.60 -15.06
CA ILE A 70 8.91 -0.73 -14.05
C ILE A 70 9.51 -0.80 -12.63
N LEU A 71 10.61 -1.54 -12.46
CA LEU A 71 11.30 -1.63 -11.18
C LEU A 71 11.95 -0.30 -10.77
N ASP A 72 12.60 0.40 -11.70
CA ASP A 72 13.20 1.72 -11.45
C ASP A 72 12.12 2.74 -11.03
N GLU A 73 10.95 2.71 -11.68
CA GLU A 73 9.80 3.54 -11.30
C GLU A 73 9.26 3.17 -9.92
N TYR A 74 9.08 1.87 -9.65
CA TYR A 74 8.60 1.37 -8.37
C TYR A 74 9.54 1.73 -7.22
N TYR A 75 10.85 1.72 -7.45
CA TYR A 75 11.87 2.03 -6.46
C TYR A 75 12.33 3.49 -6.47
N SER A 76 11.76 4.36 -7.29
CA SER A 76 12.19 5.76 -7.48
C SER A 76 12.28 6.59 -6.19
N TYR A 77 11.47 6.26 -5.18
CA TYR A 77 11.48 6.95 -3.87
C TYR A 77 12.52 6.38 -2.89
N LYS A 78 13.12 5.23 -3.20
CA LYS A 78 14.18 4.60 -2.40
C LYS A 78 15.53 4.84 -3.07
N ARG A 79 16.56 5.04 -2.25
CA ARG A 79 17.96 5.09 -2.72
C ARG A 79 18.50 3.67 -2.90
N VAL A 80 17.95 2.94 -3.87
CA VAL A 80 18.36 1.57 -4.23
C VAL A 80 18.74 1.49 -5.71
N ILE A 81 19.54 0.49 -6.05
CA ILE A 81 20.05 0.23 -7.39
C ILE A 81 19.44 -1.09 -7.86
N ILE A 82 18.75 -1.05 -8.99
CA ILE A 82 18.22 -2.26 -9.65
C ILE A 82 19.30 -2.81 -10.58
N SER A 83 19.74 -4.03 -10.29
CA SER A 83 20.83 -4.70 -11.01
C SER A 83 20.42 -6.10 -11.43
N ALA A 84 21.14 -6.64 -12.42
CA ALA A 84 21.04 -8.05 -12.84
C ALA A 84 19.61 -8.53 -13.15
N VAL A 85 18.84 -7.76 -13.93
CA VAL A 85 17.50 -8.19 -14.36
C VAL A 85 17.63 -9.38 -15.32
N LYS A 86 17.13 -10.53 -14.91
CA LYS A 86 17.16 -11.80 -15.64
C LYS A 86 15.77 -12.22 -16.03
N GLU A 87 15.63 -12.67 -17.27
CA GLU A 87 14.38 -13.27 -17.74
C GLU A 87 14.26 -14.72 -17.27
N ARG A 88 13.09 -15.07 -16.75
CA ARG A 88 12.66 -16.45 -16.46
C ARG A 88 11.43 -16.78 -17.27
N GLN A 89 10.96 -18.03 -17.21
CA GLN A 89 9.79 -18.46 -17.96
C GLN A 89 8.54 -17.62 -17.64
N TRP A 90 8.26 -17.39 -16.35
CA TRP A 90 7.01 -16.77 -15.89
C TRP A 90 7.16 -15.36 -15.29
N TYR A 91 8.39 -14.93 -15.03
CA TYR A 91 8.68 -13.66 -14.38
C TYR A 91 10.05 -13.13 -14.83
N PHE A 92 10.35 -11.88 -14.51
CA PHE A 92 11.72 -11.37 -14.50
C PHE A 92 12.19 -11.28 -13.05
N GLU A 93 13.45 -11.58 -12.81
CA GLU A 93 14.10 -11.56 -11.50
C GLU A 93 15.12 -10.43 -11.50
N ALA A 94 15.19 -9.63 -10.44
CA ALA A 94 16.12 -8.52 -10.30
C ALA A 94 16.70 -8.46 -8.90
N GLU A 95 17.95 -8.01 -8.81
CA GLU A 95 18.63 -7.74 -7.54
C GLU A 95 18.46 -6.28 -7.16
N VAL A 96 17.97 -6.05 -5.95
CA VAL A 96 17.85 -4.71 -5.36
C VAL A 96 19.03 -4.52 -4.43
N ARG A 97 19.86 -3.52 -4.72
CA ARG A 97 21.09 -3.22 -3.98
C ARG A 97 21.02 -1.86 -3.32
N ASP A 98 21.76 -1.69 -2.23
CA ASP A 98 21.92 -0.39 -1.59
C ASP A 98 22.91 0.50 -2.37
N LYS A 99 23.10 1.74 -1.90
CA LYS A 99 24.08 2.69 -2.46
C LYS A 99 25.54 2.21 -2.40
N ASN A 100 25.85 1.25 -1.52
CA ASN A 100 27.17 0.64 -1.36
C ASN A 100 27.29 -0.67 -2.15
N ASN A 101 26.33 -0.95 -3.04
CA ASN A 101 26.26 -2.16 -3.86
C ASN A 101 26.02 -3.46 -3.06
N ILE A 102 25.56 -3.36 -1.82
CA ILE A 102 25.19 -4.51 -0.98
C ILE A 102 23.81 -5.01 -1.42
N LEU A 103 23.67 -6.32 -1.61
CA LEU A 103 22.38 -6.95 -1.92
C LEU A 103 21.43 -6.80 -0.73
N ILE A 104 20.35 -6.04 -0.92
CA ILE A 104 19.28 -5.90 0.08
C ILE A 104 18.22 -6.96 -0.16
N ASP A 105 17.88 -7.23 -1.42
CA ASP A 105 16.75 -8.09 -1.78
C ASP A 105 16.86 -8.64 -3.19
N LYS A 106 16.08 -9.68 -3.47
CA LYS A 106 15.75 -10.15 -4.81
C LYS A 106 14.26 -10.06 -5.03
N VAL A 107 13.90 -9.41 -6.13
CA VAL A 107 12.51 -9.21 -6.50
C VAL A 107 12.19 -9.87 -7.82
N ILE A 108 10.95 -10.31 -7.95
CA ILE A 108 10.40 -10.81 -9.19
C ILE A 108 9.30 -9.90 -9.68
N ILE A 109 9.14 -9.80 -11.00
CA ILE A 109 7.99 -9.20 -11.66
C ILE A 109 7.33 -10.24 -12.56
N ASP A 110 6.09 -10.59 -12.25
CA ASP A 110 5.30 -11.58 -12.99
C ASP A 110 5.03 -11.08 -14.42
N LYS A 111 5.32 -11.89 -15.44
CA LYS A 111 5.18 -11.50 -16.85
C LYS A 111 3.73 -11.25 -17.27
N ARG A 112 2.78 -11.98 -16.69
CA ARG A 112 1.36 -11.91 -17.08
C ARG A 112 0.67 -10.70 -16.45
N THR A 113 1.07 -10.36 -15.24
CA THR A 113 0.34 -9.38 -14.42
C THR A 113 1.15 -8.12 -14.12
N GLY A 114 2.48 -8.16 -14.26
CA GLY A 114 3.37 -7.08 -13.84
C GLY A 114 3.48 -6.95 -12.31
N ARG A 115 3.03 -7.95 -11.56
CA ARG A 115 3.07 -7.94 -10.09
C ARG A 115 4.50 -8.11 -9.60
N ILE A 116 4.97 -7.14 -8.81
CA ILE A 116 6.28 -7.21 -8.16
C ILE A 116 6.16 -7.95 -6.81
N ARG A 117 7.13 -8.77 -6.45
CA ARG A 117 7.21 -9.46 -5.14
C ARG A 117 8.68 -9.65 -4.75
N SER A 118 9.00 -9.58 -3.46
CA SER A 118 10.27 -10.11 -2.96
C SER A 118 10.21 -11.64 -2.88
N ILE A 119 11.36 -12.27 -3.08
CA ILE A 119 11.55 -13.73 -3.00
C ILE A 119 12.69 -14.11 -2.06
N TYR A 120 13.20 -13.19 -1.25
CA TYR A 120 14.34 -13.41 -0.36
C TYR A 120 14.14 -12.80 1.02
#